data_AF-Q3KZ82-F1
#
_entry.id   AF-Q3KZ82-F1
#
_cell.length_a   1.000
_cell.length_b   1.000
_cell.length_c   1.000
_cell.angle_alpha   90.00
_cell.angle_beta   90.00
_cell.angle_gamma   90.00
#
_symmetry.space_group_name_H-M   'P 1'
#
loop_
_entity.id
_entity.type
_entity.pdbx_description
1 polymer ?
#
loop_
_entity_poly.entity_id
_entity_poly.type
_entity_poly.pdbx_seq_one_letter_code
_entity_poly.pdbx_strand_id
1 'polypeptide(L)'
;MKKLRFLATMFGHVQDVYLVSWSSDSRLVVSCSKDSTVKVWSIGEVRRWNQEALTTSEEQRKKQIFASDVAGKKRSNSSRVYQRKRHLLHDLPGHSDAVYALDWSPDGQYV
;
A
#
# COMPACT_ATOMS: atom_id res chain seq x y z
N MET A 1 16.92 14.79 20.65
CA MET A 1 15.68 13.98 20.65
C MET A 1 15.29 13.70 19.20
N LYS A 2 14.99 12.44 18.83
CA LYS A 2 14.52 12.13 17.46
C LYS A 2 13.07 12.59 17.30
N LYS A 3 12.78 13.41 16.29
CA LYS A 3 11.40 13.77 15.91
C LYS A 3 10.81 12.65 15.07
N LEU A 4 9.57 12.25 15.39
CA LEU A 4 8.78 11.41 14.51
C LEU A 4 8.40 12.20 13.26
N ARG A 5 8.48 11.55 12.10
CA ARG A 5 8.09 12.12 10.81
C ARG A 5 7.02 11.22 10.21
N PHE A 6 5.90 11.82 9.84
CA PHE A 6 4.88 11.14 9.04
C PHE A 6 5.50 10.67 7.73
N LEU A 7 5.32 9.38 7.42
CA LEU A 7 5.82 8.79 6.18
C LEU A 7 4.75 8.84 5.10
N ALA A 8 3.66 8.09 5.24
CA ALA A 8 2.59 8.03 4.24
C ALA A 8 1.31 7.45 4.85
N THR A 9 0.20 7.65 4.12
CA THR A 9 -1.05 6.92 4.32
C THR A 9 -1.17 5.88 3.21
N MET A 10 -1.34 4.61 3.58
CA MET A 10 -1.55 3.52 2.63
C MET A 10 -3.05 3.29 2.46
N PHE A 11 -3.57 3.53 1.27
CA PHE A 11 -4.99 3.38 0.96
C PHE A 11 -5.26 2.04 0.28
N GLY A 12 -6.19 1.24 0.79
CA GLY A 12 -6.64 0.03 0.11
C GLY A 12 -7.75 -0.74 0.82
N HIS A 13 -7.74 -0.82 2.14
CA HIS A 13 -8.85 -1.41 2.88
C HIS A 13 -10.13 -0.60 2.71
N VAL A 14 -11.25 -1.31 2.60
CA VAL A 14 -12.59 -0.72 2.38
C VAL A 14 -13.29 -0.45 3.70
N GLN A 15 -12.90 -1.17 4.75
CA GLN A 15 -13.44 -1.03 6.11
C GLN A 15 -12.30 -0.90 7.13
N ASP A 16 -12.66 -0.88 8.42
CA ASP A 16 -11.73 -0.66 9.53
C ASP A 16 -10.56 -1.65 9.50
N VAL A 17 -9.36 -1.13 9.72
CA VAL A 17 -8.14 -1.93 9.88
C VAL A 17 -8.00 -2.25 11.36
N TYR A 18 -7.95 -3.52 11.72
CA TYR A 18 -7.89 -3.95 13.11
C TYR A 18 -6.46 -4.08 13.62
N LEU A 19 -5.56 -4.63 12.79
CA LEU A 19 -4.15 -4.78 13.15
C LEU A 19 -3.23 -4.53 11.96
N VAL A 20 -2.00 -4.18 12.32
CA VAL A 20 -0.86 -4.10 11.42
C VAL A 20 0.34 -4.79 12.05
N SER A 21 1.10 -5.54 11.26
CA SER A 21 2.34 -6.19 11.72
C SER A 21 3.47 -6.00 10.73
N TRP A 22 4.68 -5.80 11.25
CA TRP A 22 5.89 -5.60 10.46
C TRP A 22 6.61 -6.92 10.20
N SER A 23 7.16 -7.08 9.00
CA SER A 23 8.14 -8.13 8.77
C SER A 23 9.42 -7.84 9.57
N SER A 24 10.10 -8.90 10.01
CA SER A 24 11.35 -8.81 10.79
C SER A 24 12.47 -8.08 10.03
N ASP A 25 12.48 -8.15 8.70
CA ASP A 25 13.42 -7.45 7.83
C ASP A 25 13.09 -5.97 7.59
N SER A 26 11.99 -5.46 8.16
CA SER A 26 11.50 -4.10 8.02
C SER A 26 11.21 -3.66 6.58
N ARG A 27 10.97 -4.59 5.65
CA ARG A 27 10.64 -4.29 4.25
C ARG A 27 9.15 -4.28 3.99
N LEU A 28 8.39 -5.06 4.75
CA LEU A 28 6.97 -5.30 4.52
C LEU A 28 6.14 -4.94 5.75
N VAL A 29 4.91 -4.55 5.49
CA VAL A 29 3.85 -4.39 6.48
C VAL A 29 2.66 -5.21 6.03
N VAL A 30 1.99 -5.89 6.95
CA VAL A 30 0.74 -6.59 6.68
C VAL A 30 -0.35 -5.98 7.53
N SER A 31 -1.55 -5.86 6.95
CA SER A 31 -2.73 -5.31 7.63
C SER A 31 -3.94 -6.22 7.44
N CYS A 32 -4.77 -6.33 8.48
CA CYS A 32 -6.04 -7.05 8.44
C CYS A 32 -7.21 -6.12 8.73
N SER A 33 -8.36 -6.44 8.17
CA SER A 33 -9.51 -5.55 8.22
C SER A 33 -10.82 -6.30 8.38
N LYS A 34 -11.82 -5.53 8.81
CA LYS A 34 -13.24 -5.90 8.74
C LYS A 34 -13.71 -6.21 7.32
N ASP A 35 -13.03 -5.72 6.30
CA ASP A 35 -13.35 -6.01 4.89
C ASP A 35 -13.05 -7.46 4.46
N SER A 36 -12.71 -8.34 5.41
CA SER A 36 -12.41 -9.76 5.20
C SER A 36 -11.16 -10.01 4.35
N THR A 37 -10.30 -9.01 4.19
CA THR A 37 -9.03 -9.12 3.46
C THR A 37 -7.82 -8.89 4.34
N VAL A 38 -6.72 -9.51 3.94
CA VAL A 38 -5.38 -9.20 4.42
C VAL A 38 -4.61 -8.54 3.28
N LYS A 39 -3.84 -7.49 3.57
CA LYS A 39 -3.08 -6.76 2.56
C LYS A 39 -1.60 -6.68 2.95
N VAL A 40 -0.73 -6.93 1.98
CA VAL A 40 0.73 -6.89 2.14
C VAL A 40 1.29 -5.67 1.42
N TRP A 41 2.09 -4.88 2.11
CA TRP A 41 2.58 -3.58 1.66
C TRP A 41 4.10 -3.52 1.61
N SER A 42 4.66 -2.88 0.57
CA SER A 42 6.10 -2.62 0.45
C SER A 42 6.47 -1.24 0.99
N ILE A 43 7.26 -1.19 2.06
CA ILE A 43 7.73 0.10 2.59
C ILE A 43 8.81 0.74 1.70
N GLY A 44 9.56 -0.07 0.96
CA GLY A 44 10.56 0.41 0.01
C GLY A 44 9.92 1.27 -1.06
N GLU A 45 8.80 0.80 -1.62
CA GLU A 45 8.01 1.54 -2.61
C GLU A 45 7.39 2.81 -2.02
N VAL A 46 6.89 2.76 -0.77
CA VAL A 46 6.38 3.95 -0.08
C VAL A 46 7.48 5.01 0.06
N ARG A 47 8.68 4.62 0.48
CA ARG A 47 9.82 5.54 0.66
C ARG A 47 10.28 6.13 -0.66
N ARG A 48 10.42 5.28 -1.69
CA ARG A 48 10.81 5.70 -3.03
C ARG A 48 9.83 6.72 -3.59
N TRP A 49 8.52 6.44 -3.48
CA TRP A 49 7.49 7.36 -3.95
C TRP A 49 7.53 8.70 -3.21
N ASN A 50 7.70 8.69 -1.89
CA ASN A 50 7.84 9.92 -1.12
C ASN A 50 9.06 10.74 -1.53
N GLN A 51 10.16 10.09 -1.92
CA GLN A 51 11.36 10.79 -2.41
C GLN A 51 11.10 11.37 -3.81
N GLU A 52 10.55 10.59 -4.73
CA GLU A 52 10.21 11.03 -6.09
C GLU A 52 9.22 12.20 -6.07
N ALA A 53 8.25 12.19 -5.15
CA ALA A 53 7.27 13.27 -4.97
C ALA A 53 7.90 14.60 -4.53
N LEU A 54 9.05 14.57 -3.85
CA LEU A 54 9.76 15.77 -3.39
C LEU A 54 10.65 16.37 -4.49
N THR A 55 11.10 15.57 -5.46
CA THR A 55 12.04 15.98 -6.51
C THR A 55 11.39 16.28 -7.85
N THR A 56 10.13 15.88 -8.04
CA THR A 56 9.43 15.97 -9.33
C THR A 56 8.62 17.26 -9.41
N SER A 57 8.69 17.97 -10.54
CA SER A 57 7.85 19.17 -10.75
C SER A 57 6.36 18.81 -10.82
N GLU A 58 5.47 19.74 -10.47
CA GLU A 58 4.02 19.46 -10.47
C GLU A 58 3.50 18.97 -11.82
N GLU A 59 4.05 19.48 -12.92
CA GLU A 59 3.67 19.08 -14.28
C GLU A 59 4.13 17.66 -14.62
N GLN A 60 5.33 17.27 -14.21
CA GLN A 60 5.84 15.91 -14.37
C GLN A 60 5.03 14.92 -13.51
N ARG A 61 4.63 15.32 -12.30
CA ARG A 61 3.74 14.53 -11.44
C ARG A 61 2.40 14.27 -12.11
N LYS A 62 1.80 15.29 -12.75
CA LYS A 62 0.57 15.12 -13.55
C LYS A 62 0.78 14.18 -14.73
N LYS A 63 1.92 14.23 -15.43
CA LYS A 63 2.20 13.32 -16.56
C LYS A 63 2.40 11.86 -16.13
N GLN A 64 3.06 11.60 -15.00
CA GLN A 64 3.20 10.23 -14.45
C GLN A 64 1.86 9.63 -14.02
N ILE A 65 0.93 10.49 -13.61
CA ILE A 65 -0.47 10.15 -13.33
C ILE A 65 -1.23 9.73 -14.60
N PHE A 66 -0.87 10.25 -15.79
CA PHE A 66 -1.55 9.98 -17.07
C PHE A 66 -0.84 8.94 -17.96
N ALA A 67 0.46 8.68 -17.77
CA ALA A 67 1.24 7.80 -18.66
C ALA A 67 0.81 6.31 -18.62
N SER A 68 0.07 5.87 -17.59
CA SER A 68 -0.51 4.52 -17.53
C SER A 68 -1.82 4.36 -18.33
N ASP A 69 -2.43 5.46 -18.80
CA ASP A 69 -3.75 5.47 -19.44
C ASP A 69 -3.70 5.32 -20.97
N VAL A 70 -2.52 5.21 -21.57
CA VAL A 70 -2.37 5.08 -23.03
C VAL A 70 -2.73 3.67 -23.55
N ALA A 71 -2.90 2.68 -22.66
CA ALA A 71 -3.49 1.38 -23.00
C ALA A 71 -5.03 1.43 -22.89
N GLY A 72 -5.66 1.98 -23.92
CA GLY A 72 -7.10 2.29 -24.02
C GLY A 72 -8.07 1.36 -23.31
N LYS A 73 -8.55 1.76 -22.12
CA LYS A 73 -9.87 1.44 -21.57
C LYS A 73 -10.31 2.59 -20.67
N LYS A 74 -11.21 3.44 -21.19
CA LYS A 74 -11.84 4.53 -20.44
C LYS A 74 -12.75 3.92 -19.37
N ARG A 75 -12.35 3.94 -18.09
CA ARG A 75 -13.24 3.64 -16.95
C ARG A 75 -12.63 4.06 -15.60
N SER A 76 -13.25 5.05 -14.97
CA SER A 76 -12.92 5.63 -13.65
C SER A 76 -11.55 6.32 -13.56
N ASN A 77 -11.36 7.11 -12.50
CA ASN A 77 -10.20 7.96 -12.23
C ASN A 77 -8.91 7.11 -12.04
N SER A 78 -8.38 6.57 -13.14
CA SER A 78 -7.36 5.53 -13.26
C SER A 78 -6.05 5.88 -12.55
N SER A 79 -5.64 7.14 -12.63
CA SER A 79 -4.47 7.66 -11.93
C SER A 79 -4.52 7.55 -10.41
N ARG A 80 -5.71 7.68 -9.83
CA ARG A 80 -5.96 7.53 -8.38
C ARG A 80 -5.97 6.07 -7.97
N VAL A 81 -6.29 5.15 -8.89
CA VAL A 81 -6.29 3.70 -8.66
C VAL A 81 -4.87 3.15 -8.76
N TYR A 82 -4.07 3.64 -9.71
CA TYR A 82 -2.68 3.22 -9.89
C TYR A 82 -1.79 3.66 -8.73
N GLN A 83 -1.94 4.89 -8.24
CA GLN A 83 -1.25 5.37 -7.03
C GLN A 83 -1.51 4.47 -5.81
N ARG A 84 -2.77 4.01 -5.63
CA ARG A 84 -3.17 3.15 -4.51
C ARG A 84 -2.60 1.72 -4.58
N LYS A 85 -2.25 1.25 -5.76
CA LYS A 85 -1.73 -0.12 -5.96
C LYS A 85 -0.21 -0.24 -5.92
N ARG A 86 0.56 0.85 -6.07
CA ARG A 86 2.03 0.74 -6.21
C ARG A 86 2.74 0.18 -4.98
N HIS A 87 2.27 0.52 -3.78
CA HIS A 87 2.83 0.01 -2.54
C HIS A 87 2.08 -1.23 -2.01
N LEU A 88 0.98 -1.64 -2.65
CA LEU A 88 0.23 -2.85 -2.32
C LEU A 88 0.79 -4.02 -3.15
N LEU A 89 1.47 -4.96 -2.49
CA LEU A 89 2.02 -6.13 -3.17
C LEU A 89 0.96 -7.21 -3.37
N HIS A 90 0.22 -7.50 -2.31
CA HIS A 90 -0.77 -8.57 -2.31
C HIS A 90 -2.07 -8.13 -1.65
N ASP A 91 -3.16 -8.50 -2.31
CA ASP A 91 -4.51 -8.45 -1.77
C ASP A 91 -4.96 -9.90 -1.58
N LEU A 92 -5.11 -10.32 -0.32
CA LEU A 92 -5.35 -11.71 0.08
C LEU A 92 -6.78 -11.86 0.58
N PRO A 93 -7.75 -12.12 -0.32
CA PRO A 93 -9.11 -12.49 0.06
C PRO A 93 -9.18 -13.98 0.43
N GLY A 94 -10.19 -14.35 1.20
CA GLY A 94 -10.46 -15.77 1.51
C GLY A 94 -11.17 -15.99 2.84
N HIS A 95 -11.03 -15.05 3.76
CA HIS A 95 -11.81 -15.07 4.99
C HIS A 95 -13.28 -14.75 4.68
N SER A 96 -14.19 -15.50 5.28
CA SER A 96 -15.64 -15.29 5.13
C SER A 96 -16.17 -14.13 5.97
N ASP A 97 -15.35 -13.61 6.87
CA ASP A 97 -15.68 -12.53 7.81
C ASP A 97 -14.40 -11.73 8.16
N ALA A 98 -14.57 -10.72 9.01
CA ALA A 98 -13.53 -9.85 9.53
C ALA A 98 -12.31 -10.59 10.06
N VAL A 99 -11.13 -10.06 9.74
CA VAL A 99 -9.85 -10.60 10.22
C VAL A 99 -9.34 -9.73 11.36
N TYR A 100 -9.29 -10.30 12.56
CA TYR A 100 -8.96 -9.58 13.80
C TYR A 100 -7.51 -9.76 14.26
N ALA A 101 -6.83 -10.80 13.81
CA ALA A 101 -5.50 -11.19 14.26
C ALA A 101 -4.58 -11.52 13.08
N LEU A 102 -3.31 -11.17 13.20
CA LEU A 102 -2.24 -11.45 12.23
C LEU A 102 -0.93 -11.63 12.98
N ASP A 103 -0.08 -12.52 12.50
CA ASP A 103 1.31 -12.58 12.93
C ASP A 103 2.22 -13.07 11.81
N TRP A 104 3.48 -12.65 11.84
CA TRP A 104 4.48 -13.17 10.92
C TRP A 104 5.09 -14.44 11.49
N SER A 105 5.25 -15.45 10.63
CA SER A 105 6.15 -16.57 10.93
C SER A 105 7.55 -16.07 11.33
N PRO A 106 8.26 -16.76 12.24
CA PRO A 106 9.58 -16.33 12.69
C PRO A 106 10.63 -16.20 11.57
N ASP A 107 10.49 -16.98 10.50
CA ASP A 107 11.34 -16.94 9.31
C ASP A 107 10.91 -15.87 8.28
N GLY A 108 9.75 -15.22 8.50
CA GLY A 108 9.19 -14.17 7.66
C GLY A 108 8.66 -14.66 6.32
N GLN A 109 8.49 -15.98 6.11
CA GLN A 109 8.00 -16.52 4.84
C GLN A 109 6.47 -16.52 4.74
N TYR A 110 5.81 -16.58 5.90
CA TYR A 110 4.36 -16.67 6.04
C TYR A 110 3.79 -15.57 6.93
N VAL A 111 2.55 -15.21 6.64
CA VAL A 111 1.69 -14.29 7.40
C VAL A 111 0.25 -14.77 7.32
#